data_AF-A0A2A2ILA8-F1
#
_entry.id   AF-A0A2A2ILA8-F1
#
_cell.length_a   1.000
_cell.length_b   1.000
_cell.length_c   1.000
_cell.angle_alpha   90.00
_cell.angle_beta   90.00
_cell.angle_gamma   90.00
#
_symmetry.space_group_name_H-M   'P 1'
#
loop_
_entity.id
_entity.type
_entity.pdbx_description
1 polymer ?
#
loop_
_entity_poly.entity_id
_entity_poly.type
_entity_poly.pdbx_seq_one_letter_code
_entity_poly.pdbx_strand_id
1 'polypeptide(L)'
;MREEFPRSDRFEGMSDEEIVQLAQQEQDGEAMDYIVNKYRNFVKSKARAYFLVGADRDDIIQEGMIGLYKATRDFRGDKLASFRAFAELCVTRQIITAIKTATRQKHIPLNSYVSLNKPIYEDESDRTLQDILSGIRVSDPEELVISREEFADIELKMNEILSDLEWQVLTAYLEGKSYNEMSKELHRHVKSIDNALQRVKRKLERYLENRDGENKSEPIDRKGK
;
A
#
# COMPACT_ATOMS: atom_id res chain seq x y z
N MET A 1 6.49 -10.06 -28.27
CA MET A 1 7.87 -10.13 -28.78
C MET A 1 8.75 -10.50 -27.59
N ARG A 2 9.31 -11.72 -27.54
CA ARG A 2 10.31 -12.06 -26.51
C ARG A 2 11.63 -11.48 -27.01
N GLU A 3 12.19 -10.51 -26.30
CA GLU A 3 13.57 -10.09 -26.54
C GLU A 3 14.49 -11.23 -26.08
N GLU A 4 14.99 -12.01 -27.03
CA GLU A 4 16.08 -12.94 -26.82
C GLU A 4 17.38 -12.14 -26.81
N PHE A 5 17.89 -11.87 -25.61
CA PHE A 5 19.20 -11.26 -25.43
C PHE A 5 20.29 -12.29 -25.75
N PRO A 6 21.38 -11.91 -26.44
CA PRO A 6 22.48 -12.83 -26.73
C PRO A 6 23.03 -13.39 -25.43
N ARG A 7 23.12 -14.72 -25.31
CA ARG A 7 23.99 -15.32 -24.29
C ARG A 7 25.42 -14.98 -24.69
N SER A 8 26.05 -14.06 -23.97
CA SER A 8 27.48 -13.82 -24.14
C SER A 8 28.22 -14.96 -23.44
N ASP A 9 28.77 -15.90 -24.22
CA ASP A 9 29.64 -16.99 -23.74
C ASP A 9 30.91 -16.46 -23.03
N ARG A 10 31.16 -15.15 -23.12
CA ARG A 10 32.30 -14.44 -22.52
C ARG A 10 32.40 -14.61 -21.01
N PHE A 11 31.28 -14.73 -20.30
CA PHE A 11 31.22 -14.81 -18.84
C PHE A 11 30.97 -16.23 -18.32
N GLU A 12 31.04 -17.23 -19.21
CA GLU A 12 30.81 -18.62 -18.83
C GLU A 12 31.91 -19.11 -17.87
N GLY A 13 31.51 -19.77 -16.77
CA GLY A 13 32.42 -20.27 -15.75
C GLY A 13 32.90 -19.24 -14.71
N MET A 14 32.59 -17.94 -14.90
CA MET A 14 32.91 -16.90 -13.91
C MET A 14 31.87 -16.84 -12.78
N SER A 15 32.33 -16.54 -11.58
CA SER A 15 31.47 -16.20 -10.43
C SER A 15 30.80 -14.84 -10.61
N ASP A 16 29.70 -14.62 -9.88
CA ASP A 16 29.01 -13.33 -9.90
C ASP A 16 29.93 -12.20 -9.44
N GLU A 17 30.75 -12.45 -8.41
CA GLU A 17 31.71 -11.51 -7.87
C GLU A 17 32.79 -11.11 -8.89
N GLU A 18 33.31 -12.06 -9.67
CA GLU A 18 34.32 -11.76 -10.71
C GLU A 18 33.73 -10.90 -11.84
N ILE A 19 32.50 -11.18 -12.28
CA ILE A 19 31.84 -10.41 -13.34
C ILE A 19 31.50 -9.00 -12.83
N VAL A 20 31.04 -8.87 -11.59
CA VAL A 20 30.81 -7.57 -10.95
C VAL A 20 32.11 -6.78 -10.87
N GLN A 21 33.24 -7.42 -10.57
CA GLN A 21 34.53 -6.78 -10.52
C GLN A 21 34.99 -6.28 -11.90
N LEU A 22 34.78 -7.05 -12.96
CA LEU A 22 34.99 -6.59 -14.35
C LEU A 22 34.14 -5.36 -14.67
N ALA A 23 32.84 -5.41 -14.35
CA ALA A 23 31.92 -4.29 -14.57
C ALA A 23 32.37 -3.00 -13.85
N GLN A 24 33.01 -3.12 -12.69
CA GLN A 24 33.49 -1.97 -11.90
C GLN A 24 34.86 -1.45 -12.33
N GLN A 25 35.84 -2.34 -12.50
CA GLN A 25 37.24 -1.97 -12.72
C GLN A 25 37.53 -1.59 -14.16
N GLU A 26 36.95 -2.34 -15.10
CA GLU A 26 37.15 -2.12 -16.53
C GLU A 26 36.05 -1.24 -17.14
N GLN A 27 35.08 -0.81 -16.31
CA GLN A 27 33.86 -0.13 -16.73
C GLN A 27 33.13 -0.88 -17.86
N ASP A 28 33.17 -2.22 -17.78
CA ASP A 28 32.62 -3.09 -18.80
C ASP A 28 31.08 -3.10 -18.75
N GLY A 29 30.47 -2.41 -19.72
CA GLY A 29 29.02 -2.35 -19.87
C GLY A 29 28.39 -3.72 -20.17
N GLU A 30 29.09 -4.60 -20.87
CA GLU A 30 28.59 -5.95 -21.19
C GLU A 30 28.53 -6.82 -19.92
N ALA A 31 29.52 -6.70 -19.03
CA ALA A 31 29.52 -7.38 -17.74
C ALA A 31 28.40 -6.87 -16.81
N MET A 32 28.17 -5.56 -16.80
CA MET A 32 27.05 -4.94 -16.10
C MET A 32 25.70 -5.47 -16.61
N ASP A 33 25.48 -5.42 -17.93
CA ASP A 33 24.25 -5.89 -18.56
C ASP A 33 24.02 -7.39 -18.32
N TYR A 34 25.10 -8.19 -18.34
CA TYR A 34 25.01 -9.62 -18.04
C TYR A 34 24.51 -9.87 -16.62
N ILE A 35 25.10 -9.21 -15.60
CA ILE A 35 24.66 -9.36 -14.20
C ILE A 35 23.23 -8.86 -14.01
N VAL A 36 22.90 -7.70 -14.56
CA VAL A 36 21.56 -7.11 -14.47
C VAL A 36 20.51 -8.05 -15.07
N ASN A 37 20.79 -8.64 -16.23
CA ASN A 37 19.90 -9.59 -16.89
C ASN A 37 19.82 -10.93 -16.12
N LYS A 38 20.94 -11.47 -15.65
CA LYS A 38 20.99 -12.70 -14.85
C LYS A 38 20.11 -12.61 -13.60
N TYR A 39 20.09 -11.45 -12.94
CA TYR A 39 19.31 -11.22 -11.72
C TYR A 39 17.91 -10.63 -11.96
N ARG A 40 17.49 -10.41 -13.22
CA ARG A 40 16.18 -9.82 -13.54
C ARG A 40 15.01 -10.59 -12.94
N ASN A 41 15.00 -11.91 -13.04
CA ASN A 41 13.94 -12.74 -12.46
C ASN A 41 13.98 -12.75 -10.92
N PHE A 42 15.16 -12.63 -10.33
CA PHE A 42 15.33 -12.48 -8.90
C PHE A 42 14.68 -11.18 -8.40
N VAL A 43 14.93 -10.06 -9.10
CA VAL A 43 14.28 -8.77 -8.80
C VAL A 43 12.76 -8.87 -8.95
N LYS A 44 12.26 -9.44 -10.06
CA LYS A 44 10.82 -9.66 -10.28
C LYS A 44 10.19 -10.46 -9.15
N SER A 45 10.88 -11.50 -8.66
CA SER A 45 10.39 -12.31 -7.54
C SER A 45 10.27 -11.50 -6.24
N LYS A 46 11.28 -10.67 -5.92
CA LYS A 46 11.26 -9.82 -4.73
C LYS A 46 10.20 -8.71 -4.82
N ALA A 47 10.06 -8.09 -5.99
CA ALA A 47 9.07 -7.04 -6.23
C ALA A 47 7.62 -7.50 -6.02
N ARG A 48 7.30 -8.79 -6.26
CA ARG A 48 5.94 -9.34 -6.07
C ARG A 48 5.39 -9.21 -4.65
N ALA A 49 6.27 -9.09 -3.64
CA ALA A 49 5.86 -8.93 -2.25
C ALA A 49 5.43 -7.49 -1.91
N TYR A 50 5.58 -6.55 -2.84
CA TYR A 50 5.31 -5.14 -2.63
C TYR A 50 4.20 -4.65 -3.58
N PHE A 51 3.44 -3.68 -3.11
CA PHE A 51 2.35 -3.07 -3.85
C PHE A 51 2.34 -1.55 -3.58
N LEU A 52 2.11 -0.76 -4.63
CA LEU A 52 2.00 0.69 -4.57
C LEU A 52 0.68 1.08 -5.24
N VAL A 53 -0.23 1.67 -4.47
CA VAL A 53 -1.54 2.11 -4.96
C VAL A 53 -1.34 3.20 -6.01
N GLY A 54 -1.90 2.99 -7.21
CA GLY A 54 -1.80 3.94 -8.32
C GLY A 54 -0.53 3.82 -9.17
N ALA A 55 0.31 2.80 -8.95
CA ALA A 55 1.46 2.48 -9.79
C ALA A 55 1.39 1.04 -10.30
N ASP A 56 2.00 0.80 -11.45
CA ASP A 56 2.04 -0.51 -12.07
C ASP A 56 3.06 -1.41 -11.37
N ARG A 57 2.87 -2.73 -11.46
CA ARG A 57 3.87 -3.69 -10.98
C ARG A 57 5.24 -3.49 -11.64
N ASP A 58 5.23 -3.01 -12.88
CA ASP A 58 6.45 -2.74 -13.62
C ASP A 58 7.23 -1.56 -13.00
N ASP A 59 6.58 -0.58 -12.38
CA ASP A 59 7.25 0.51 -11.66
C ASP A 59 8.06 -0.01 -10.46
N ILE A 60 7.46 -0.94 -9.69
CA ILE A 60 8.12 -1.58 -8.55
C ILE A 60 9.30 -2.43 -9.02
N ILE A 61 9.14 -3.14 -10.14
CA ILE A 61 10.22 -3.93 -10.73
C ILE A 61 11.36 -3.01 -11.17
N GLN A 62 11.07 -1.87 -11.81
CA GLN A 62 12.08 -0.92 -12.24
C GLN A 62 12.85 -0.32 -11.07
N GLU A 63 12.18 0.02 -9.97
CA GLU A 63 12.85 0.43 -8.73
C GLU A 63 13.75 -0.68 -8.17
N GLY A 64 13.28 -1.93 -8.22
CA GLY A 64 14.12 -3.08 -7.89
C GLY A 64 15.36 -3.20 -8.80
N MET A 65 15.20 -2.99 -10.11
CA MET A 65 16.30 -3.04 -11.08
C MET A 65 17.32 -1.91 -10.83
N ILE A 66 16.87 -0.71 -10.46
CA ILE A 66 17.74 0.39 -10.02
C ILE A 66 18.55 -0.02 -8.79
N GLY A 67 17.92 -0.73 -7.84
CA GLY A 67 18.59 -1.26 -6.65
C GLY A 67 19.67 -2.28 -6.99
N LEU A 68 19.41 -3.16 -7.97
CA LEU A 68 20.38 -4.14 -8.47
C LEU A 68 21.55 -3.47 -9.21
N TYR A 69 21.28 -2.45 -10.03
CA TYR A 69 22.33 -1.68 -10.71
C TYR A 69 23.27 -1.00 -9.70
N LYS A 70 22.70 -0.36 -8.66
CA LYS A 70 23.48 0.22 -7.56
C LYS A 70 24.26 -0.85 -6.80
N ALA A 71 23.68 -2.03 -6.57
CA ALA A 71 24.38 -3.13 -5.92
C ALA A 71 25.61 -3.57 -6.73
N THR A 72 25.45 -3.71 -8.06
CA THR A 72 26.54 -4.08 -8.98
C THR A 72 27.64 -3.04 -8.97
N ARG A 73 27.30 -1.74 -8.93
CA ARG A 73 28.28 -0.65 -8.87
C ARG A 73 29.00 -0.54 -7.52
N ASP A 74 28.28 -0.75 -6.41
CA ASP A 74 28.76 -0.43 -5.06
C ASP A 74 29.25 -1.65 -4.26
N PHE A 75 29.12 -2.87 -4.81
CA PHE A 75 29.57 -4.10 -4.16
C PHE A 75 31.08 -4.06 -3.90
N ARG A 76 31.48 -4.57 -2.73
CA ARG A 76 32.88 -4.74 -2.38
C ARG A 76 33.10 -6.18 -1.93
N GLY A 77 33.93 -6.91 -2.70
CA GLY A 77 34.23 -8.32 -2.47
C GLY A 77 35.12 -8.61 -1.26
N ASP A 78 35.62 -7.57 -0.58
CA ASP A 78 36.39 -7.67 0.67
C ASP A 78 35.52 -7.96 1.90
N LYS A 79 34.18 -7.93 1.75
CA LYS A 79 33.21 -8.19 2.83
C LYS A 79 32.74 -9.64 2.80
N LEU A 80 32.40 -10.18 3.98
CA LEU A 80 31.95 -11.57 4.19
C LEU A 80 30.61 -11.96 3.52
N ALA A 81 29.97 -11.05 2.76
CA ALA A 81 28.67 -11.30 2.15
C ALA A 81 28.81 -11.53 0.64
N SER A 82 28.18 -12.58 0.12
CA SER A 82 28.11 -12.81 -1.32
C SER A 82 27.41 -11.66 -2.04
N PHE A 83 27.73 -11.47 -3.32
CA PHE A 83 27.09 -10.47 -4.15
C PHE A 83 25.57 -10.64 -4.15
N ARG A 84 25.09 -11.89 -4.23
CA ARG A 84 23.66 -12.20 -4.16
C ARG A 84 22.99 -11.64 -2.90
N ALA A 85 23.60 -11.82 -1.72
CA ALA A 85 23.03 -11.32 -0.47
C ALA A 85 23.04 -9.78 -0.41
N PHE A 86 24.11 -9.16 -0.93
CA PHE A 86 24.20 -7.71 -1.02
C PHE A 86 23.17 -7.12 -2.01
N ALA A 87 23.02 -7.73 -3.18
CA ALA A 87 22.02 -7.36 -4.17
C ALA A 87 20.60 -7.47 -3.59
N GLU A 88 20.29 -8.52 -2.84
CA GLU A 88 19.00 -8.66 -2.16
C GLU A 88 18.70 -7.47 -1.24
N LEU A 89 19.69 -7.08 -0.43
CA LEU A 89 19.56 -5.97 0.50
C LEU A 89 19.29 -4.65 -0.23
N CYS A 90 20.05 -4.37 -1.29
CA CYS A 90 19.95 -3.14 -2.07
C CYS A 90 18.64 -3.06 -2.86
N VAL A 91 18.24 -4.14 -3.53
CA VAL A 91 16.96 -4.24 -4.26
C VAL A 91 15.80 -3.97 -3.31
N THR A 92 15.78 -4.64 -2.16
CA THR A 92 14.70 -4.51 -1.17
C THR A 92 14.63 -3.08 -0.61
N ARG A 93 15.78 -2.49 -0.27
CA ARG A 93 15.84 -1.10 0.23
C ARG A 93 15.39 -0.09 -0.82
N GLN A 94 15.77 -0.27 -2.08
CA GLN A 94 15.38 0.64 -3.15
C GLN A 94 13.87 0.61 -3.37
N ILE A 95 13.26 -0.57 -3.45
CA ILE A 95 11.79 -0.73 -3.55
C ILE A 95 11.08 -0.06 -2.37
N ILE A 96 11.51 -0.33 -1.14
CA ILE A 96 10.90 0.27 0.06
C ILE A 96 11.07 1.80 0.05
N THR A 97 12.22 2.31 -0.39
CA THR A 97 12.48 3.74 -0.45
C THR A 97 11.61 4.41 -1.50
N ALA A 98 11.45 3.82 -2.67
CA ALA A 98 10.57 4.31 -3.72
C ALA A 98 9.12 4.37 -3.26
N ILE A 99 8.62 3.29 -2.66
CA ILE A 99 7.27 3.25 -2.07
C ILE A 99 7.12 4.34 -1.02
N LYS A 100 8.03 4.41 -0.05
CA LYS A 100 7.99 5.44 1.02
C LYS A 100 8.03 6.85 0.48
N THR A 101 8.71 7.08 -0.65
CA THR A 101 8.84 8.39 -1.29
C THR A 101 7.56 8.75 -2.03
N ALA A 102 7.01 7.82 -2.82
CA ALA A 102 5.74 7.98 -3.50
C ALA A 102 4.57 8.17 -2.53
N THR A 103 4.61 7.50 -1.37
CA THR A 103 3.62 7.66 -0.31
C THR A 103 3.97 8.78 0.68
N ARG A 104 5.09 9.50 0.49
CA ARG A 104 5.48 10.58 1.40
C ARG A 104 4.62 11.81 1.15
N GLN A 105 3.78 12.11 2.12
CA GLN A 105 2.79 13.18 2.12
C GLN A 105 3.39 14.59 1.97
N LYS A 106 3.74 15.00 0.74
CA LYS A 106 3.90 16.43 0.40
C LYS A 106 3.06 16.88 -0.80
N HIS A 107 2.28 15.98 -1.41
CA HIS A 107 1.39 16.27 -2.55
C HIS A 107 0.03 15.53 -2.53
N ILE A 108 -0.43 15.01 -1.39
CA ILE A 108 -1.74 14.33 -1.29
C ILE A 108 -2.93 15.19 -1.77
N PRO A 109 -2.96 16.53 -1.61
CA PRO A 109 -4.07 17.33 -2.15
C PRO A 109 -4.02 17.59 -3.66
N LEU A 110 -2.92 17.26 -4.37
CA LEU A 110 -2.67 17.74 -5.74
C LEU A 110 -2.75 16.66 -6.84
N ASN A 111 -2.70 15.37 -6.50
CA ASN A 111 -2.65 14.28 -7.50
C ASN A 111 -3.84 13.30 -7.45
N SER A 112 -4.86 13.55 -6.64
CA SER A 112 -6.12 12.80 -6.65
C SER A 112 -7.07 13.31 -7.74
N TYR A 113 -6.61 13.32 -9.00
CA TYR A 113 -7.49 13.67 -10.11
C TYR A 113 -8.43 12.50 -10.42
N VAL A 114 -9.66 12.60 -9.94
CA VAL A 114 -10.75 11.70 -10.34
C VAL A 114 -11.45 12.32 -11.54
N SER A 115 -11.49 11.62 -12.67
CA SER A 115 -12.19 12.11 -13.87
C SER A 115 -13.69 12.23 -13.57
N LEU A 116 -14.21 13.46 -13.61
CA LEU A 116 -15.63 13.76 -13.37
C LEU A 116 -16.57 13.09 -14.38
N ASN A 117 -16.03 12.65 -15.52
CA ASN A 117 -16.76 12.03 -16.63
C ASN A 117 -16.68 10.49 -16.65
N LYS A 118 -16.05 9.85 -15.64
CA LYS A 118 -15.99 8.39 -15.59
C LYS A 118 -17.29 7.84 -14.97
N PRO A 119 -17.93 6.81 -15.59
CA PRO A 119 -19.05 6.09 -14.97
C PRO A 119 -18.62 5.49 -13.64
N ILE A 120 -19.47 5.62 -12.61
CA ILE A 120 -19.13 5.20 -11.24
C ILE A 120 -19.39 3.70 -11.02
N TYR A 121 -20.25 3.10 -11.85
CA TYR A 121 -20.65 1.70 -11.77
C TYR A 121 -20.22 0.96 -13.04
N GLU A 122 -19.78 -0.29 -12.91
CA GLU A 122 -19.33 -1.15 -14.02
C GLU A 122 -20.49 -1.71 -14.87
N ASP A 123 -21.73 -1.66 -14.37
CA ASP A 123 -22.94 -2.04 -15.11
C ASP A 123 -23.67 -0.80 -15.65
N GLU A 124 -23.84 -0.74 -16.98
CA GLU A 124 -24.72 0.09 -17.84
C GLU A 124 -25.37 1.38 -17.25
N SER A 125 -24.66 2.13 -16.43
CA SER A 125 -25.14 3.39 -15.86
C SER A 125 -24.33 4.55 -16.44
N ASP A 126 -25.00 5.47 -17.14
CA ASP A 126 -24.41 6.71 -17.68
C ASP A 126 -24.12 7.77 -16.60
N ARG A 127 -24.23 7.42 -15.32
CA ARG A 127 -24.05 8.37 -14.21
C ARG A 127 -22.57 8.59 -13.91
N THR A 128 -22.16 9.84 -14.00
CA THR A 128 -20.79 10.30 -13.79
C THR A 128 -20.63 10.98 -12.43
N LEU A 129 -19.40 11.16 -11.96
CA LEU A 129 -19.12 11.91 -10.72
C LEU A 129 -19.61 13.36 -10.78
N GLN A 130 -19.68 13.93 -11.98
CA GLN A 130 -20.25 15.26 -12.20
C GLN A 130 -21.73 15.32 -11.82
N ASP A 131 -22.51 14.28 -12.12
CA ASP A 131 -23.96 14.23 -11.83
C ASP A 131 -24.24 14.18 -10.32
N ILE A 132 -23.38 13.49 -9.57
CA ILE A 132 -23.44 13.42 -8.10
C ILE A 132 -23.02 14.75 -7.46
N LEU A 133 -21.96 15.38 -7.98
CA LEU A 133 -21.44 16.66 -7.47
C LEU A 133 -22.41 17.83 -7.71
N SER A 134 -23.19 17.81 -8.80
CA SER A 134 -24.30 18.75 -8.98
C SER A 134 -25.44 18.59 -7.95
N GLY A 135 -25.51 17.44 -7.25
CA GLY A 135 -26.44 17.22 -6.14
C GLY A 135 -26.05 17.90 -4.82
N ILE A 136 -24.80 18.34 -4.67
CA ILE A 136 -24.29 18.97 -3.43
C ILE A 136 -24.89 20.37 -3.17
N ARG A 137 -25.68 20.92 -4.09
CA ARG A 137 -26.33 22.23 -3.91
C ARG A 137 -27.81 22.24 -3.59
N VAL A 138 -28.40 21.10 -3.21
CA VAL A 138 -29.64 21.09 -2.44
C VAL A 138 -29.58 19.93 -1.43
N SER A 139 -28.90 20.12 -0.30
CA SER A 139 -29.10 19.24 0.85
C SER A 139 -30.44 19.60 1.48
N ASP A 140 -31.42 18.71 1.35
CA ASP A 140 -32.69 18.81 2.04
C ASP A 140 -32.42 18.81 3.56
N PRO A 141 -32.95 19.78 4.34
CA PRO A 141 -32.71 19.84 5.79
C PRO A 141 -33.02 18.55 6.54
N GLU A 142 -33.93 17.73 6.02
CA GLU A 142 -34.30 16.41 6.57
C GLU A 142 -33.14 15.40 6.51
N GLU A 143 -32.40 15.36 5.40
CA GLU A 143 -31.23 14.46 5.22
C GLU A 143 -30.06 14.84 6.14
N LEU A 144 -29.86 16.14 6.38
CA LEU A 144 -28.85 16.62 7.34
C LEU A 144 -29.21 16.27 8.78
N VAL A 145 -30.50 16.22 9.14
CA VAL A 145 -30.94 15.79 10.47
C VAL A 145 -30.78 14.27 10.63
N ILE A 146 -31.18 13.49 9.63
CA ILE A 146 -31.02 12.03 9.62
C ILE A 146 -29.52 11.64 9.73
N SER A 147 -28.63 12.31 9.01
CA SER A 147 -27.19 12.04 9.07
C SER A 147 -26.56 12.34 10.44
N ARG A 148 -27.12 13.29 11.21
CA ARG A 148 -26.68 13.59 12.58
C ARG A 148 -27.16 12.55 13.57
N GLU A 149 -28.37 12.03 13.40
CA GLU A 149 -28.94 10.98 14.25
C GLU A 149 -28.19 9.66 14.07
N GLU A 150 -27.89 9.29 12.82
CA GLU A 150 -27.08 8.10 12.51
C GLU A 150 -25.66 8.20 13.09
N PHE A 151 -25.04 9.38 13.03
CA PHE A 151 -23.70 9.58 13.60
C PHE A 151 -23.71 9.49 15.12
N ALA A 152 -24.73 10.06 15.78
CA ALA A 152 -24.89 9.98 17.23
C ALA A 152 -25.16 8.54 17.70
N ASP A 153 -25.96 7.78 16.96
CA ASP A 153 -26.24 6.37 17.28
C ASP A 153 -24.99 5.50 17.13
N ILE A 154 -24.19 5.74 16.08
CA ILE A 154 -22.89 5.09 15.91
C ILE A 154 -21.95 5.44 17.06
N GLU A 155 -21.85 6.72 17.44
CA GLU A 155 -20.99 7.16 18.54
C GLU A 155 -21.42 6.56 19.90
N LEU A 156 -22.73 6.48 20.17
CA LEU A 156 -23.28 5.81 21.36
C LEU A 156 -22.93 4.32 21.37
N LYS A 157 -23.15 3.62 20.25
CA LYS A 157 -22.84 2.20 20.12
C LYS A 157 -21.36 1.91 20.25
N MET A 158 -20.51 2.78 19.72
CA MET A 158 -19.07 2.65 19.87
C MET A 158 -18.60 2.83 21.32
N ASN A 159 -19.22 3.75 22.09
CA ASN A 159 -18.96 3.89 23.52
C ASN A 159 -19.44 2.67 24.34
N GLU A 160 -20.48 1.97 23.90
CA GLU A 160 -20.94 0.73 24.57
C GLU A 160 -19.99 -0.46 24.33
N ILE A 161 -19.45 -0.61 23.11
CA ILE A 161 -18.67 -1.80 22.73
C ILE A 161 -17.16 -1.64 23.00
N LEU A 162 -16.63 -0.42 22.93
CA LEU A 162 -15.20 -0.15 23.11
C LEU A 162 -14.89 0.16 24.57
N SER A 163 -13.72 -0.26 25.04
CA SER A 163 -13.18 0.21 26.32
C SER A 163 -12.62 1.63 26.18
N ASP A 164 -12.47 2.35 27.29
CA ASP A 164 -11.91 3.72 27.30
C ASP A 164 -10.59 3.86 26.52
N LEU A 165 -9.69 2.88 26.66
CA LEU A 165 -8.43 2.87 25.94
C LEU A 165 -8.61 2.61 24.45
N GLU A 166 -9.54 1.74 24.07
CA GLU A 166 -9.85 1.44 22.66
C GLU A 166 -10.50 2.64 21.97
N TRP A 167 -11.39 3.34 22.68
CA TRP A 167 -11.99 4.60 22.23
C TRP A 167 -10.92 5.67 22.00
N GLN A 168 -10.08 5.94 23.01
CA GLN A 168 -8.99 6.92 22.90
C GLN A 168 -8.03 6.60 21.75
N VAL A 169 -7.69 5.33 21.56
CA VAL A 169 -6.82 4.89 20.47
C VAL A 169 -7.50 5.02 19.11
N LEU A 170 -8.80 4.72 19.02
CA LEU A 170 -9.55 4.87 17.78
C LEU A 170 -9.70 6.34 17.39
N THR A 171 -10.06 7.22 18.33
CA THR A 171 -10.17 8.66 18.09
C THR A 171 -8.84 9.23 17.59
N ALA A 172 -7.74 8.92 18.29
CA ALA A 172 -6.42 9.38 17.88
C ALA A 172 -5.99 8.83 16.51
N TYR A 173 -6.39 7.60 16.16
CA TYR A 173 -6.16 7.02 14.84
C TYR A 173 -6.98 7.72 13.74
N LEU A 174 -8.25 8.06 14.01
CA LEU A 174 -9.12 8.81 13.08
C LEU A 174 -8.63 10.24 12.85
N GLU A 175 -8.00 10.85 13.85
CA GLU A 175 -7.28 12.12 13.74
C GLU A 175 -5.97 12.02 12.92
N GLY A 176 -5.58 10.80 12.50
CA GLY A 176 -4.40 10.56 11.67
C GLY A 176 -3.08 10.46 12.41
N LYS A 177 -3.09 10.30 13.75
CA LYS A 177 -1.86 10.18 14.56
C LYS A 177 -1.14 8.85 14.31
N SER A 178 0.19 8.87 14.34
CA SER A 178 1.02 7.67 14.27
C SER A 178 1.04 6.91 15.60
N TYR A 179 1.43 5.63 15.56
CA TYR A 179 1.44 4.78 16.75
C TYR A 179 2.38 5.29 17.84
N ASN A 180 3.47 5.97 17.44
CA ASN A 180 4.41 6.59 18.35
C ASN A 180 3.86 7.88 18.97
N GLU A 181 3.05 8.65 18.24
CA GLU A 181 2.37 9.83 18.77
C GLU A 181 1.29 9.43 19.77
N MET A 182 0.45 8.45 19.41
CA MET A 182 -0.54 7.86 20.31
C MET A 182 0.08 7.26 21.57
N SER A 183 1.23 6.59 21.43
CA SER A 183 1.98 6.01 22.55
C SER A 183 2.43 7.09 23.54
N LYS A 184 2.91 8.24 23.05
CA LYS A 184 3.33 9.37 23.88
C LYS A 184 2.15 10.06 24.55
N GLU A 185 1.08 10.30 23.80
CA GLU A 185 -0.12 11.01 24.27
C GLU A 185 -0.89 10.20 25.31
N LEU A 186 -1.07 8.90 25.09
CA LEU A 186 -1.81 8.02 25.99
C LEU A 186 -0.93 7.42 27.10
N HIS A 187 0.37 7.77 27.13
CA HIS A 187 1.36 7.20 28.05
C HIS A 187 1.36 5.67 28.09
N ARG A 188 1.16 5.03 26.92
CA ARG A 188 1.16 3.58 26.77
C ARG A 188 2.25 3.13 25.82
N HIS A 189 2.74 1.92 26.00
CA HIS A 189 3.69 1.32 25.07
C HIS A 189 3.06 1.15 23.68
N VAL A 190 3.84 1.33 22.60
CA VAL A 190 3.41 1.20 21.20
C VAL A 190 2.67 -0.12 20.93
N LYS A 191 3.16 -1.23 21.49
CA LYS A 191 2.49 -2.55 21.41
C LYS A 191 1.09 -2.56 22.02
N SER A 192 0.84 -1.75 23.05
CA SER A 192 -0.48 -1.62 23.68
C SER A 192 -1.44 -0.85 22.78
N ILE A 193 -0.95 0.14 22.03
CA ILE A 193 -1.72 0.88 21.02
C ILE A 193 -2.13 -0.07 19.88
N ASP A 194 -1.17 -0.83 19.35
CA ASP A 194 -1.43 -1.82 18.30
C ASP A 194 -2.45 -2.89 18.76
N ASN A 195 -2.25 -3.46 19.96
CA ASN A 195 -3.18 -4.41 20.54
C ASN A 195 -4.59 -3.82 20.75
N ALA A 196 -4.69 -2.53 21.08
CA ALA A 196 -5.98 -1.84 21.21
C ALA A 196 -6.66 -1.68 19.85
N LEU A 197 -5.95 -1.22 18.82
CA LEU A 197 -6.48 -1.13 17.44
C LEU A 197 -6.95 -2.50 16.92
N GLN A 198 -6.21 -3.57 17.18
CA GLN A 198 -6.63 -4.94 16.82
C GLN A 198 -7.91 -5.38 17.53
N ARG A 199 -8.15 -4.94 18.77
CA ARG A 199 -9.39 -5.23 19.49
C ARG A 199 -10.54 -4.36 18.98
N VAL A 200 -10.31 -3.08 18.71
CA VAL A 200 -11.26 -2.18 18.07
C VAL A 200 -11.77 -2.79 16.77
N LYS A 201 -10.86 -3.16 15.86
CA LYS A 201 -11.21 -3.76 14.56
C LYS A 201 -12.11 -4.98 14.73
N ARG A 202 -11.73 -5.94 15.59
CA ARG A 202 -12.54 -7.15 15.83
C ARG A 202 -13.92 -6.86 16.43
N LYS A 203 -14.03 -5.84 17.30
CA LYS A 203 -15.30 -5.45 17.92
C LYS A 203 -16.22 -4.77 16.90
N LEU A 204 -15.67 -3.92 16.04
CA LEU A 204 -16.42 -3.26 14.97
C LEU A 204 -16.87 -4.27 13.89
N GLU A 205 -16.01 -5.21 13.49
CA GLU A 205 -16.38 -6.27 12.55
C GLU A 205 -17.58 -7.08 13.07
N ARG A 206 -17.55 -7.51 14.33
CA ARG A 206 -18.67 -8.23 14.95
C ARG A 206 -19.94 -7.39 15.06
N TYR A 207 -19.81 -6.09 15.35
CA TYR A 207 -20.95 -5.18 15.43
C TYR A 207 -21.63 -5.04 14.06
N LEU A 208 -20.84 -4.85 13.00
CA LEU A 208 -21.36 -4.75 11.63
C LEU A 208 -21.99 -6.07 11.16
N GLU A 209 -21.39 -7.22 11.46
CA GLU A 209 -21.96 -8.53 11.15
C GLU A 209 -23.34 -8.74 11.83
N ASN A 210 -23.49 -8.31 13.09
CA ASN A 210 -24.76 -8.41 13.81
C ASN A 210 -25.81 -7.42 13.25
N ARG A 211 -25.41 -6.18 12.93
CA ARG A 211 -26.29 -5.16 12.34
C ARG A 211 -26.80 -5.56 10.95
N ASP A 212 -25.94 -6.15 10.12
CA ASP A 212 -26.32 -6.66 8.79
C ASP A 212 -27.20 -7.92 8.87
N GLY A 213 -27.07 -8.69 9.96
CA GLY A 213 -27.95 -9.82 10.28
C GLY A 213 -29.35 -9.39 10.71
N GLU A 214 -29.45 -8.33 11.52
CA GLU A 214 -30.74 -7.75 11.96
C GLU A 214 -31.49 -7.11 10.78
N ASN A 215 -30.80 -6.37 9.90
CA ASN A 215 -31.40 -5.78 8.69
C ASN A 215 -31.90 -6.80 7.64
N LYS A 216 -31.47 -8.07 7.72
CA LYS A 216 -31.98 -9.17 6.86
C LYS A 216 -33.20 -9.88 7.44
N SER A 217 -33.61 -9.56 8.66
CA SER A 217 -34.65 -10.29 9.39
C SER A 217 -36.02 -9.63 9.39
N GLU A 218 -36.20 -8.46 8.77
CA GLU A 218 -37.54 -7.92 8.51
C GLU A 218 -38.15 -8.58 7.26
N PRO A 219 -39.18 -9.43 7.41
CA PRO A 219 -39.94 -9.89 6.26
C PRO A 219 -40.73 -8.70 5.77
N ILE A 220 -40.53 -8.32 4.51
CA ILE A 220 -41.44 -7.43 3.80
C ILE A 220 -42.79 -8.15 3.72
N ASP A 221 -43.68 -7.94 4.70
CA ASP A 221 -45.08 -8.36 4.61
C ASP A 221 -45.76 -7.48 3.55
N ARG A 222 -45.57 -7.84 2.28
CA ARG A 222 -46.47 -7.40 1.20
C ARG A 222 -47.79 -8.13 1.36
N LYS A 223 -48.58 -7.74 2.36
CA LYS A 223 -50.02 -8.00 2.35
C LYS A 223 -50.68 -6.98 1.44
N GLY A 224 -51.15 -7.50 0.32
CA GLY A 224 -52.02 -6.76 -0.58
C GLY A 224 -53.33 -6.37 0.10
N LYS A 225 -53.80 -5.19 -0.27
CA LYS A 225 -55.17 -4.93 -0.69
C LYS A 225 -55.21 -3.67 -1.52
#